data_AF-A0A348PDX6-F1
#
_entry.id   AF-A0A348PDX6-F1
#
_cell.length_a   1.000
_cell.length_b   1.000
_cell.length_c   1.000
_cell.angle_alpha   90.00
_cell.angle_beta   90.00
_cell.angle_gamma   90.00
#
_symmetry.space_group_name_H-M   'P 1'
#
loop_
_entity.id
_entity.type
_entity.pdbx_description
1 polymer ?
#
loop_
_entity_poly.entity_id
_entity_poly.type
_entity_poly.pdbx_seq_one_letter_code
_entity_poly.pdbx_strand_id
1 'polypeptide(L)' 'MTAAIPTPTSGTHQLVVDSLHVYPLKGAAGFSPRSWPVDERGLRHDRRFMIVDADGVFISQ' A
#
# COMPACT_ATOMS: atom_id res chain seq x y z
N MET A 1 46.55 5.07 14.47
CA MET A 1 45.31 4.38 14.89
C MET A 1 44.20 4.80 13.95
N THR A 2 43.85 3.95 12.98
CA THR A 2 42.68 4.16 12.11
C THR A 2 41.85 2.89 12.19
N ALA A 3 40.69 2.97 12.84
CA ALA A 3 39.76 1.86 12.93
C ALA A 3 39.04 1.70 11.59
N ALA A 4 39.02 0.47 11.05
CA ALA A 4 38.30 0.13 9.84
C ALA A 4 36.78 0.20 10.10
N ILE A 5 36.04 0.84 9.20
CA ILE A 5 34.58 0.89 9.22
C ILE A 5 34.05 -0.52 8.87
N PRO A 6 33.17 -1.13 9.67
CA PRO A 6 32.61 -2.44 9.34
C PRO A 6 31.72 -2.31 8.09
N THR A 7 32.02 -3.11 7.08
CA THR A 7 31.20 -3.25 5.88
C THR A 7 29.89 -3.96 6.24
N PRO A 8 28.70 -3.44 5.88
CA PRO A 8 27.45 -4.14 6.12
C PRO A 8 27.39 -5.40 5.25
N THR A 9 27.47 -6.57 5.87
CA THR A 9 27.24 -7.86 5.23
C THR A 9 25.76 -7.97 4.85
N SER A 10 25.41 -7.55 3.64
CA SER A 10 24.04 -7.74 3.11
C SER A 10 23.84 -9.22 2.78
N GLY A 11 23.34 -9.99 3.74
CA GLY A 11 22.70 -11.26 3.45
C GLY A 11 21.41 -11.01 2.65
N THR A 12 21.22 -11.72 1.55
CA THR A 12 20.00 -11.66 0.74
C THR A 12 18.85 -12.34 1.49
N HIS A 13 18.25 -11.62 2.44
CA HIS A 13 16.99 -12.06 3.04
C HIS A 13 15.86 -11.86 2.03
N GLN A 14 15.27 -12.97 1.59
CA GLN A 14 14.11 -12.96 0.72
C GLN A 14 12.89 -12.49 1.52
N LEU A 15 12.41 -11.30 1.21
CA LEU A 15 11.15 -10.78 1.74
C LEU A 15 10.01 -11.33 0.89
N VAL A 16 8.96 -11.82 1.55
CA VAL A 16 7.75 -12.32 0.92
C VAL A 16 6.56 -11.51 1.42
N VAL A 17 5.63 -11.19 0.52
CA VAL A 17 4.38 -10.52 0.88
C VAL A 17 3.47 -11.51 1.59
N ASP A 18 3.11 -11.20 2.84
CA ASP A 18 2.19 -12.01 3.64
C ASP A 18 0.73 -11.81 3.20
N SER A 19 0.31 -10.56 2.98
CA SER A 19 -1.04 -10.23 2.54
C SER A 19 -1.08 -8.96 1.69
N LEU A 20 -2.04 -8.90 0.77
CA LEU A 20 -2.39 -7.70 0.00
C LEU A 20 -3.75 -7.21 0.43
N HIS A 21 -3.95 -5.89 0.48
CA HIS A 21 -5.22 -5.29 0.86
C HIS A 21 -5.57 -4.18 -0.11
N VAL A 22 -6.81 -4.18 -0.61
CA VAL A 22 -7.32 -3.19 -1.56
C VAL A 22 -8.56 -2.54 -0.99
N TYR A 23 -8.58 -1.21 -0.97
CA TYR A 23 -9.67 -0.38 -0.45
C TYR A 23 -10.14 0.59 -1.53
N PRO A 24 -11.01 0.17 -2.46
CA PRO A 24 -11.39 1.03 -3.58
C PRO A 24 -12.10 2.31 -3.15
N LEU A 25 -12.90 2.22 -2.08
CA LEU A 25 -13.70 3.30 -1.51
C LEU A 25 -13.13 3.77 -0.18
N LYS A 26 -12.88 5.08 -0.06
CA LYS A 26 -12.41 5.71 1.18
C LYS A 26 -13.44 5.53 2.30
N GLY A 27 -12.99 5.01 3.44
CA GLY A 27 -13.83 4.84 4.64
C GLY A 27 -14.73 3.59 4.62
N ALA A 28 -14.55 2.68 3.66
CA ALA A 28 -15.28 1.42 3.58
C ALA A 28 -14.37 0.21 3.82
N ALA A 29 -14.97 -0.95 4.02
CA ALA A 29 -14.24 -2.22 4.09
C ALA A 29 -13.48 -2.50 2.78
N GLY A 30 -12.23 -2.91 2.91
CA GLY A 30 -11.44 -3.44 1.81
C GLY A 30 -11.58 -4.95 1.66
N PHE A 31 -10.75 -5.53 0.81
CA PHE A 31 -10.63 -6.98 0.64
C PHE A 31 -9.18 -7.38 0.42
N SER A 32 -8.89 -8.68 0.59
CA SER A 32 -7.53 -9.22 0.51
C SER A 32 -7.35 -10.21 -0.65
N PRO A 33 -6.87 -9.76 -1.83
CA PRO A 33 -6.63 -10.64 -2.97
C PRO A 33 -5.26 -11.34 -2.88
N ARG A 34 -5.10 -12.48 -3.57
CA ARG A 34 -3.79 -13.16 -3.69
C ARG A 34 -2.81 -12.46 -4.63
N SER A 35 -3.34 -11.71 -5.60
CA SER A 35 -2.58 -10.94 -6.59
C SER A 35 -3.42 -9.77 -7.06
N TRP A 36 -2.78 -8.66 -7.41
CA TRP A 36 -3.50 -7.48 -7.89
C TRP A 36 -2.66 -6.69 -8.89
N PRO A 37 -3.26 -6.12 -9.95
CA PRO A 37 -2.53 -5.28 -10.89
C PRO A 37 -2.06 -3.98 -10.22
N VAL A 38 -0.87 -3.54 -10.63
CA VAL A 38 -0.29 -2.25 -10.24
C VAL A 38 -0.31 -1.36 -11.46
N ASP A 39 -0.93 -0.20 -11.32
CA ASP A 39 -0.91 0.86 -12.32
C ASP A 39 0.05 1.97 -11.83
N GLU A 40 0.26 3.03 -12.62
CA GLU A 40 1.19 4.15 -12.28
C GLU A 40 0.94 4.80 -10.91
N ARG A 41 -0.30 4.69 -10.42
CA ARG A 41 -0.75 5.31 -9.17
C ARG A 41 -0.84 4.32 -8.00
N GLY A 42 -0.33 3.09 -8.15
CA GLY A 42 -0.35 2.03 -7.12
C GLY A 42 -1.27 0.87 -7.47
N LEU A 43 -1.74 0.13 -6.45
CA LEU A 43 -2.71 -0.95 -6.64
C LEU A 43 -3.93 -0.42 -7.41
N ARG A 44 -4.30 -1.11 -8.49
CA ARG A 44 -5.40 -0.69 -9.35
C ARG A 44 -6.66 -0.43 -8.53
N HIS A 45 -7.31 0.70 -8.78
CA HIS A 45 -8.51 1.17 -8.06
C HIS A 45 -8.37 1.43 -6.56
N ASP A 46 -7.21 1.22 -5.93
CA ASP A 46 -7.04 1.49 -4.51
C ASP A 46 -7.24 2.98 -4.21
N ARG A 47 -8.14 3.26 -3.26
CA ARG A 47 -8.58 4.59 -2.80
C ARG A 47 -8.97 5.55 -3.92
N ARG A 48 -9.61 5.06 -4.99
CA ARG A 48 -10.03 5.89 -6.12
C ARG A 48 -11.41 6.51 -5.97
N PHE A 49 -12.21 6.00 -5.06
CA PHE A 49 -13.56 6.49 -4.83
C PHE A 49 -13.70 7.09 -3.44
N MET A 50 -14.54 8.10 -3.33
CA MET A 50 -14.92 8.75 -2.09
C MET A 50 -16.39 9.13 -2.20
N ILE A 51 -17.17 8.86 -1.14
CA ILE A 51 -18.56 9.29 -1.08
C ILE A 51 -18.58 10.79 -0.80
N VAL A 52 -19.43 11.51 -1.52
CA VAL A 52 -19.78 12.90 -1.25
C VAL A 52 -21.29 13.01 -1.08
N ASP A 53 -21.75 14.01 -0.34
CA ASP A 53 -23.17 14.37 -0.31
C ASP A 53 -23.59 15.18 -1.55
N ALA A 54 -24.83 15.68 -1.56
CA ALA A 54 -25.37 16.45 -2.67
C ALA A 54 -24.64 17.79 -2.91
N ASP A 55 -23.97 18.32 -1.88
CA ASP A 55 -23.21 19.57 -1.93
C ASP A 55 -21.73 19.34 -2.26
N GLY A 56 -21.33 18.08 -2.49
CA GLY A 56 -19.96 17.70 -2.80
C GLY A 56 -19.04 17.63 -1.58
N VAL A 57 -19.60 17.66 -0.37
CA VAL A 57 -18.83 17.52 0.88
C VAL A 57 -18.46 16.06 1.06
N PHE A 58 -17.19 15.80 1.36
CA PHE A 58 -16.71 14.43 1.56
C PHE A 58 -17.32 13.81 2.82
N ILE A 59 -17.67 12.54 2.71
CA ILE A 59 -18.12 11.71 3.84
C ILE A 59 -16.99 10.73 4.19
N SER A 60 -16.64 10.64 5.48
CA SER A 60 -15.75 9.61 6.00
C SER A 60 -16.31 8.95 7.25
N GLN A 61 -15.89 7.70 7.48
CA GLN A 61 -16.02 7.01 8.76
C GLN A 61 -15.01 7.56 9.78
#